data_AF-A0A6G6WI60-F1
#
_entry.id   AF-A0A6G6WI60-F1
#
_cell.length_a   1.000
_cell.length_b   1.000
_cell.length_c   1.000
_cell.angle_alpha   90.00
_cell.angle_beta   90.00
_cell.angle_gamma   90.00
#
_symmetry.space_group_name_H-M   'P 1'
#
loop_
_entity.id
_entity.type
_entity.pdbx_description
1 polymer ?
#
loop_
_entity_poly.entity_id
_entity_poly.type
_entity_poly.pdbx_seq_one_letter_code
_entity_poly.pdbx_strand_id
1 'polypeptide(L)' 'MTKWEYLTAPILTHAAKQILDNFGADGWELVQIAPGMNPENLVGYFKRPVEA' A
#
# COMPACT_ATOMS: atom_id res chain seq x y z
N MET A 1 -15.51 1.61 -17.95
CA MET A 1 -15.28 1.99 -16.53
C MET A 1 -14.08 1.23 -16.05
N THR A 2 -13.10 1.89 -15.43
CA THR A 2 -11.88 1.23 -14.92
C THR A 2 -12.24 0.30 -13.77
N LYS A 3 -11.79 -0.96 -13.85
CA LYS A 3 -11.87 -1.91 -12.73
C LYS A 3 -10.63 -1.76 -11.87
N TRP A 4 -10.81 -1.85 -10.56
CA TRP A 4 -9.73 -1.65 -9.59
C TRP A 4 -9.48 -2.93 -8.80
N GLU A 5 -8.20 -3.23 -8.59
CA GLU A 5 -7.73 -4.20 -7.62
C GLU A 5 -7.27 -3.45 -6.37
N TYR A 6 -7.54 -4.00 -5.19
CA TYR A 6 -7.18 -3.41 -3.90
C TYR A 6 -6.33 -4.39 -3.10
N LEU A 7 -5.32 -3.84 -2.42
CA LEU A 7 -4.42 -4.59 -1.56
C LEU A 7 -4.25 -3.89 -0.23
N THR A 8 -4.17 -4.68 0.84
CA THR A 8 -3.76 -4.21 2.17
C THR A 8 -2.45 -4.88 2.54
N ALA A 9 -1.47 -4.10 2.98
CA ALA A 9 -0.15 -4.62 3.34
C ALA A 9 0.42 -3.91 4.58
N PRO A 10 1.17 -4.63 5.43
CA PRO A 10 1.85 -4.02 6.56
C PRO A 10 3.01 -3.14 6.09
N ILE A 11 3.17 -1.99 6.74
CA ILE A 11 4.28 -1.05 6.53
C ILE A 11 5.08 -0.99 7.83
N LEU A 12 6.34 -1.39 7.77
CA LEU A 12 7.29 -1.24 8.87
C LEU A 12 7.81 0.20 8.90
N THR A 13 7.62 0.90 10.02
CA THR A 13 7.93 2.34 10.12
C THR A 13 9.39 2.67 9.79
N HIS A 14 10.32 1.80 10.15
CA HIS A 14 11.76 1.97 9.86
C HIS A 14 12.15 1.69 8.39
N ALA A 15 11.26 1.08 7.60
CA ALA A 15 11.49 0.73 6.20
C ALA A 15 10.39 1.29 5.26
N ALA A 16 9.58 2.24 5.74
CA ALA A 16 8.37 2.69 5.04
C ALA A 16 8.65 3.17 3.62
N LYS A 17 9.72 3.96 3.42
CA LYS A 17 10.14 4.43 2.08
C LYS A 17 10.37 3.27 1.13
N GLN A 18 11.21 2.30 1.51
CA GLN A 18 11.55 1.17 0.65
C GLN A 18 10.31 0.34 0.29
N ILE A 19 9.41 0.13 1.26
CA ILE A 19 8.18 -0.63 1.03
C ILE A 19 7.25 0.11 0.05
N LEU A 20 7.06 1.42 0.24
CA LEU A 20 6.24 2.23 -0.65
C LEU A 20 6.83 2.34 -2.06
N ASP A 21 8.15 2.49 -2.18
CA ASP A 21 8.85 2.52 -3.47
C ASP A 21 8.65 1.19 -4.23
N ASN A 22 8.75 0.04 -3.54
CA ASN A 22 8.51 -1.27 -4.15
C ASN A 22 7.08 -1.41 -4.65
N PHE A 23 6.08 -1.06 -3.83
CA PHE A 23 4.67 -1.09 -4.26
C PHE A 23 4.41 -0.15 -5.45
N GLY A 24 5.01 1.05 -5.43
CA GLY A 24 4.92 2.00 -6.54
C GLY A 24 5.53 1.44 -7.83
N ALA A 25 6.68 0.75 -7.74
CA ALA A 25 7.30 0.07 -8.88
C ALA A 25 6.43 -1.05 -9.45
N ASP A 26 5.68 -1.75 -8.60
CA ASP A 26 4.71 -2.79 -8.97
C ASP A 26 3.36 -2.23 -9.48
N GLY A 27 3.24 -0.90 -9.62
CA GLY A 27 2.06 -0.22 -10.16
C GLY A 27 0.93 0.01 -9.14
N TRP A 28 1.20 -0.18 -7.85
CA TRP A 28 0.25 0.13 -6.79
C TRP A 28 0.27 1.60 -6.42
N GLU A 29 -0.90 2.22 -6.37
CA GLU A 29 -1.12 3.56 -5.85
C GLU A 29 -1.50 3.48 -4.37
N LEU A 30 -0.75 4.20 -3.51
CA LEU A 30 -1.09 4.35 -2.10
C LEU A 30 -2.36 5.20 -1.94
N VAL A 31 -3.36 4.65 -1.25
CA VAL A 31 -4.61 5.34 -0.92
C VAL A 31 -4.55 5.95 0.48
N GLN A 32 -4.13 5.17 1.47
CA GLN A 32 -4.09 5.60 2.86
C GLN A 32 -3.09 4.76 3.67
N ILE A 33 -2.51 5.37 4.70
CA ILE A 33 -1.82 4.67 5.78
C ILE A 33 -2.66 4.82 7.05
N ALA A 34 -2.92 3.71 7.75
CA ALA A 34 -3.62 3.68 9.03
C ALA A 34 -2.75 3.07 10.13
N PRO A 35 -2.90 3.52 11.39
CA PRO A 35 -2.27 2.85 12.52
C PRO A 35 -2.87 1.45 12.72
N GLY A 36 -2.02 0.47 12.96
CA GLY A 36 -2.42 -0.87 13.41
C GLY A 36 -2.64 -0.92 14.91
N MET A 37 -2.68 -2.13 15.46
CA MET A 37 -2.92 -2.36 16.90
C MET A 37 -1.82 -1.78 17.80
N ASN A 38 -0.62 -1.57 17.25
CA ASN A 38 0.53 -0.95 17.93
C ASN A 38 1.05 0.24 17.11
N PRO A 39 1.66 1.27 17.73
CA PRO A 39 2.16 2.46 17.03
C PRO A 39 3.23 2.18 15.96
N GLU A 40 3.96 1.07 16.10
CA GLU A 40 5.04 0.67 15.17
C GLU A 40 4.53 -0.12 13.96
N ASN A 41 3.27 -0.56 13.99
CA ASN A 41 2.64 -1.32 12.92
C ASN A 41 1.73 -0.39 12.14
N LEU A 42 2.12 -0.03 10.92
CA LEU A 42 1.27 0.72 10.00
C LEU A 42 0.66 -0.24 8.98
N VAL A 43 -0.54 0.06 8.50
CA VAL A 43 -1.20 -0.67 7.41
C VAL A 43 -1.41 0.28 6.25
N GLY A 44 -0.89 -0.09 5.08
CA GLY A 44 -1.11 0.61 3.83
C GLY A 44 -2.28 0.00 3.05
N TYR A 45 -3.14 0.87 2.54
CA TYR A 45 -4.20 0.53 1.59
C TYR A 45 -3.76 0.99 0.20
N PHE A 46 -3.79 0.09 -0.76
CA PHE A 46 -3.33 0.31 -2.12
C PHE A 46 -4.42 -0.02 -3.12
N LYS A 47 -4.34 0.60 -4.29
CA LYS A 47 -5.17 0.25 -5.46
C LYS A 47 -4.32 0.22 -6.73
N ARG A 48 -4.73 -0.57 -7.72
CA ARG A 48 -4.19 -0.50 -9.09
C ARG A 48 -5.28 -0.80 -10.12
N PRO A 49 -5.19 -0.28 -11.36
CA PRO A 49 -6.12 -0.65 -12.41
C PRO A 49 -5.92 -2.13 -12.80
N VAL A 50 -7.03 -2.84 -13.02
CA VAL A 50 -6.98 -4.20 -13.60
C VAL A 50 -6.77 -4.06 -15.10
N GLU A 51 -5.67 -4.58 -15.63
CA GLU A 51 -5.49 -4.71 -17.08
C GLU A 51 -6.59 -5.63 -17.65
N ALA A 52 -7.12 -5.26 -18.80
CA ALA A 52 -8.24 -5.94 -19.45
C ALA A 52 -7.84 -7.30 -20.01
#